data_AF-A0A352JZT0-F1
#
_entry.id   AF-A0A352JZT0-F1
#
_cell.length_a   1.000
_cell.length_b   1.000
_cell.length_c   1.000
_cell.angle_alpha   90.00
_cell.angle_beta   90.00
_cell.angle_gamma   90.00
#
_symmetry.space_group_name_H-M   'P 1'
#
loop_
_entity.id
_entity.type
_entity.pdbx_description
1 polymer ?
#
loop_
_entity_poly.entity_id
_entity_poly.type
_entity_poly.pdbx_seq_one_letter_code
_entity_poly.pdbx_strand_id
1 'polypeptide(L)'
;GTLSASSGNLVSATLQKRSMSVWNSTAYGMLYGTALTFGFAGLSNYPIQFEWTFIYVGSLLYLVIFGSVIAFGSYLTLVGRIGPGRAAYATVAFPVVAILVSVLFEDYHLTPLALVAVALVVAGNWLALSKSKVQKSSCRA
;
A
#
# COMPACT_ATOMS: atom_id res chain seq x y z
N GLY A 1 12.19 4.14 -6.10
CA GLY A 1 11.08 3.69 -5.23
C GLY A 1 10.13 4.81 -4.86
N THR A 2 10.59 5.76 -4.03
CA THR A 2 9.76 6.85 -3.47
C THR A 2 9.18 7.80 -4.51
N LEU A 3 9.93 8.16 -5.56
CA LEU A 3 9.42 8.99 -6.66
C LEU A 3 8.25 8.32 -7.40
N SER A 4 8.37 7.03 -7.74
CA SER A 4 7.30 6.28 -8.40
C SER A 4 6.05 6.16 -7.51
N ALA A 5 6.23 5.98 -6.20
CA ALA A 5 5.13 5.95 -5.24
C ALA A 5 4.44 7.31 -5.09
N SER A 6 5.20 8.41 -5.07
CA SER A 6 4.66 9.77 -5.05
C SER A 6 3.93 10.14 -6.34
N SER A 7 4.48 9.79 -7.50
CA SER A 7 3.83 9.99 -8.80
C SER A 7 2.52 9.20 -8.89
N GLY A 8 2.51 7.93 -8.45
CA GLY A 8 1.30 7.13 -8.36
C GLY A 8 0.25 7.76 -7.45
N ASN A 9 0.63 8.19 -6.24
CA ASN A 9 -0.28 8.87 -5.33
C ASN A 9 -0.82 10.20 -5.88
N LEU A 10 -0.01 10.99 -6.60
CA LEU A 10 -0.44 12.23 -7.24
C LEU A 10 -1.41 11.99 -8.41
N VAL A 11 -1.14 10.96 -9.23
CA VAL A 11 -2.04 10.56 -10.32
C VAL A 11 -3.36 10.04 -9.74
N SER A 12 -3.32 9.18 -8.71
CA SER A 12 -4.51 8.70 -8.01
C SER A 12 -5.29 9.83 -7.31
N ALA A 13 -4.62 10.81 -6.72
CA ALA A 13 -5.28 11.98 -6.13
C ALA A 13 -5.90 12.90 -7.20
N THR A 14 -5.28 13.01 -8.37
CA THR A 14 -5.79 13.81 -9.49
C THR A 14 -6.98 13.14 -10.20
N LEU A 15 -6.96 11.81 -10.33
CA LEU A 15 -8.11 11.04 -10.86
C LEU A 15 -9.31 11.08 -9.91
N GLN A 16 -9.08 11.03 -8.59
CA GLN A 16 -10.15 11.18 -7.59
C GLN A 16 -10.80 12.57 -7.64
N LYS A 17 -10.05 13.64 -7.96
CA LYS A 17 -10.61 14.99 -8.18
C LYS A 17 -11.49 15.10 -9.42
N ARG A 18 -11.39 14.16 -10.37
CA ARG A 18 -12.21 14.11 -11.60
C ARG A 18 -13.46 13.22 -11.46
N SER A 19 -13.93 12.96 -10.24
CA SER A 19 -15.21 12.26 -9.98
C SER A 19 -15.31 10.84 -10.57
N MET A 20 -14.17 10.16 -10.77
CA MET A 20 -14.17 8.73 -11.08
C MET A 20 -14.24 7.92 -9.78
N SER A 21 -15.14 6.93 -9.73
CA SER A 21 -15.24 5.99 -8.62
C SER A 21 -13.86 5.39 -8.32
N VAL A 22 -13.45 5.43 -7.05
CA VAL A 22 -12.16 4.91 -6.55
C VAL A 22 -11.90 3.49 -7.04
N TRP A 23 -12.95 2.68 -7.13
CA TRP A 23 -12.91 1.31 -7.62
C TRP A 23 -12.45 1.21 -9.08
N ASN A 24 -12.97 2.06 -9.97
CA ASN A 24 -12.58 2.04 -11.39
C ASN A 24 -11.13 2.48 -11.57
N SER A 25 -10.71 3.54 -10.89
CA SER A 25 -9.31 4.00 -10.95
C SER A 25 -8.33 2.95 -10.44
N THR A 26 -8.70 2.22 -9.39
CA THR A 26 -7.89 1.14 -8.81
C THR A 26 -7.81 -0.06 -9.76
N ALA A 27 -8.95 -0.44 -10.38
CA ALA A 27 -9.01 -1.53 -11.35
C ALA A 27 -8.15 -1.25 -12.58
N TYR A 28 -8.24 -0.05 -13.17
CA TYR A 28 -7.37 0.35 -14.28
C TYR A 28 -5.90 0.41 -13.86
N GLY A 29 -5.59 0.93 -12.67
CA GLY A 29 -4.23 0.96 -12.13
C GLY A 29 -3.61 -0.44 -12.01
N MET A 30 -4.36 -1.40 -11.45
CA MET A 30 -3.91 -2.80 -11.37
C MET A 30 -3.77 -3.44 -12.75
N LEU A 31 -4.72 -3.22 -13.67
CA LEU A 31 -4.64 -3.75 -15.04
C LEU A 31 -3.39 -3.27 -15.79
N TYR A 32 -3.13 -1.96 -15.79
CA TYR A 32 -1.93 -1.41 -16.43
C TYR A 32 -0.65 -1.88 -15.73
N GLY A 33 -0.65 -1.94 -14.40
CA GLY A 33 0.48 -2.45 -13.62
C GLY A 33 0.81 -3.91 -13.94
N THR A 34 -0.20 -4.78 -13.99
CA THR A 34 -0.04 -6.18 -14.37
C THR A 34 0.41 -6.32 -15.83
N ALA A 35 -0.19 -5.59 -16.77
CA ALA A 35 0.19 -5.67 -18.18
C ALA A 35 1.65 -5.25 -18.42
N LEU A 36 2.10 -4.16 -17.78
CA LEU A 36 3.49 -3.70 -17.88
C LEU A 36 4.46 -4.68 -17.23
N THR A 37 4.13 -5.19 -16.03
CA THR A 37 5.00 -6.14 -15.31
C THR A 37 5.10 -7.46 -16.07
N PHE A 38 3.99 -7.94 -16.64
CA PHE A 38 3.94 -9.15 -17.45
C PHE A 38 4.72 -8.99 -18.76
N GLY A 39 4.57 -7.85 -19.45
CA GLY A 39 5.36 -7.53 -20.64
C GLY A 39 6.86 -7.46 -20.34
N PHE A 40 7.25 -6.86 -19.22
CA PHE A 40 8.64 -6.80 -18.79
C PHE A 40 9.21 -8.19 -18.43
N ALA A 41 8.42 -9.03 -17.76
CA ALA A 41 8.81 -10.41 -17.45
C ALA A 41 9.05 -11.23 -18.73
N GLY A 42 8.20 -11.05 -19.75
CA GLY A 42 8.38 -11.67 -21.07
C GLY A 42 9.65 -11.21 -21.78
N LEU A 43 9.95 -9.90 -21.76
CA LEU A 43 11.20 -9.36 -22.33
C LEU A 43 12.45 -9.85 -21.58
N SER A 44 12.32 -10.08 -20.28
CA SER A 44 13.42 -10.49 -19.40
C SER A 44 13.70 -12.00 -19.42
N ASN A 45 13.01 -12.79 -20.27
CA ASN A 45 13.14 -14.26 -20.35
C ASN A 45 13.00 -14.98 -19.00
N TYR A 46 12.21 -14.42 -18.06
CA TYR A 46 11.92 -15.13 -16.83
C TYR A 46 10.98 -16.31 -17.12
N PRO A 47 11.30 -17.53 -16.65
CA PRO A 47 10.39 -18.66 -16.81
C PRO A 47 9.13 -18.38 -15.99
N ILE A 48 7.99 -18.18 -16.68
CA ILE A 48 6.69 -18.04 -16.03
C ILE A 48 6.27 -19.43 -15.57
N GLN A 49 6.65 -19.78 -14.34
CA GLN A 49 6.30 -21.06 -13.73
C GLN A 49 4.91 -20.95 -13.12
N PHE A 50 3.91 -21.36 -13.89
CA PHE A 50 2.53 -21.47 -13.42
C PHE A 50 2.20 -22.94 -13.17
N GLU A 51 2.07 -23.31 -11.90
CA GLU A 51 1.75 -24.67 -11.52
C GLU A 51 0.23 -24.80 -11.33
N TRP A 52 -0.41 -25.73 -12.04
CA TRP A 52 -1.87 -25.93 -12.01
C TRP A 52 -2.36 -26.68 -10.75
N THR A 53 -1.68 -26.50 -9.62
CA THR A 53 -2.04 -27.10 -8.34
C THR A 53 -3.13 -26.27 -7.66
N PHE A 54 -4.13 -26.93 -7.07
CA PHE A 54 -5.22 -26.27 -6.34
C PHE A 54 -4.72 -25.30 -5.26
N ILE A 55 -3.64 -25.68 -4.57
CA ILE A 55 -2.97 -24.86 -3.54
C ILE A 55 -2.39 -23.58 -4.14
N TYR A 56 -1.71 -23.68 -5.29
CA TYR A 56 -1.10 -22.53 -5.96
C TYR A 56 -2.17 -21.56 -6.47
N VAL A 57 -3.19 -22.07 -7.17
CA VAL A 57 -4.29 -21.24 -7.69
C VAL A 57 -5.11 -20.64 -6.55
N GLY A 58 -5.40 -21.41 -5.49
CA GLY A 58 -6.11 -20.93 -4.32
C GLY A 58 -5.37 -19.82 -3.58
N SER A 59 -4.06 -19.99 -3.37
CA SER A 59 -3.22 -18.96 -2.72
C SER A 59 -3.09 -17.71 -3.58
N LEU A 60 -2.93 -17.86 -4.90
CA LEU A 60 -2.89 -16.75 -5.84
C LEU A 60 -4.20 -15.95 -5.83
N LEU A 61 -5.35 -16.64 -5.91
CA LEU A 61 -6.66 -15.99 -5.84
C LEU A 61 -6.89 -15.27 -4.52
N TYR A 62 -6.53 -15.90 -3.41
CA TYR A 62 -6.62 -15.29 -2.08
C TYR A 62 -5.82 -13.98 -2.02
N LEU A 63 -4.56 -14.00 -2.49
CA LEU A 63 -3.69 -12.83 -2.49
C LEU A 63 -4.22 -11.72 -3.39
N VAL A 64 -4.72 -12.06 -4.59
CA VAL A 64 -5.27 -11.07 -5.53
C VAL A 64 -6.54 -10.42 -4.98
N ILE A 65 -7.48 -11.19 -4.45
CA ILE A 65 -8.76 -10.67 -3.99
C ILE A 65 -8.60 -9.91 -2.67
N PHE A 66 -8.09 -10.57 -1.63
CA PHE A 66 -8.00 -9.99 -0.29
C PHE A 66 -6.79 -9.07 -0.14
N GLY A 67 -5.62 -9.53 -0.58
CA GLY A 67 -4.35 -8.80 -0.42
C GLY A 67 -4.18 -7.62 -1.38
N SER A 68 -4.83 -7.65 -2.55
CA SER A 68 -4.72 -6.58 -3.54
C SER A 68 -6.01 -5.80 -3.71
N VAL A 69 -7.07 -6.38 -4.29
CA VAL A 69 -8.28 -5.64 -4.69
C VAL A 69 -8.99 -5.01 -3.49
N ILE A 70 -9.27 -5.78 -2.44
CA ILE A 70 -9.96 -5.29 -1.24
C ILE A 70 -9.04 -4.36 -0.43
N ALA A 71 -7.77 -4.73 -0.27
CA ALA A 71 -6.80 -3.91 0.48
C ALA A 71 -6.59 -2.53 -0.17
N PHE A 72 -6.32 -2.47 -1.48
CA PHE A 72 -6.13 -1.19 -2.17
C PHE A 72 -7.43 -0.40 -2.30
N GLY A 73 -8.55 -1.07 -2.60
CA GLY A 73 -9.86 -0.43 -2.68
C GLY A 73 -10.24 0.24 -1.36
N SER A 74 -10.07 -0.46 -0.24
CA SER A 74 -10.30 0.09 1.10
C SER A 74 -9.31 1.18 1.47
N TYR A 75 -8.01 1.00 1.18
CA TYR A 75 -6.98 2.02 1.41
C TYR A 75 -7.27 3.32 0.67
N LEU A 76 -7.55 3.27 -0.64
CA LEU A 76 -7.84 4.47 -1.44
C LEU A 76 -9.19 5.11 -1.06
N THR A 77 -10.19 4.30 -0.68
CA THR A 77 -11.45 4.81 -0.14
C THR A 77 -11.23 5.57 1.17
N LEU A 78 -10.36 5.04 2.04
CA LEU A 78 -9.96 5.69 3.30
C LEU A 78 -9.20 7.00 3.04
N VAL A 79 -8.28 7.00 2.06
CA VAL A 79 -7.55 8.20 1.62
C VAL A 79 -8.53 9.27 1.12
N GLY A 80 -9.52 8.88 0.31
CA GLY A 80 -10.54 9.79 -0.21
C GLY A 80 -11.44 10.39 0.88
N ARG A 81 -11.72 9.64 1.96
CA ARG A 81 -12.56 10.12 3.09
C ARG A 81 -11.79 10.96 4.12
N ILE A 82 -10.57 10.58 4.49
CA ILE A 82 -9.83 11.17 5.63
C ILE A 82 -8.72 12.14 5.14
N GLY A 83 -8.40 12.10 3.84
CA GLY A 83 -7.41 12.96 3.19
C GLY A 83 -5.99 12.37 3.21
N PRO A 84 -5.13 12.74 2.24
CA PRO A 84 -3.82 12.14 2.02
C PRO A 84 -2.84 12.31 3.19
N GLY A 85 -2.98 13.37 3.99
CA GLY A 85 -2.15 13.59 5.17
C GLY A 85 -2.35 12.54 6.27
N ARG A 86 -3.58 12.04 6.43
CA ARG A 86 -3.89 10.97 7.40
C ARG A 86 -3.70 9.57 6.82
N ALA A 87 -3.85 9.41 5.51
CA ALA A 87 -3.59 8.14 4.82
C ALA A 87 -2.12 7.69 4.95
N ALA A 88 -1.18 8.64 5.01
CA ALA A 88 0.23 8.35 5.24
C ALA A 88 0.47 7.62 6.58
N TYR A 89 -0.44 7.70 7.55
CA TYR A 89 -0.32 6.94 8.81
C TYR A 89 -0.57 5.44 8.62
N ALA A 90 -1.35 5.05 7.60
CA ALA A 90 -1.63 3.64 7.33
C ALA A 90 -0.36 2.89 6.87
N THR A 91 0.53 3.54 6.11
CA THR A 91 1.78 2.91 5.65
C THR A 91 2.75 2.65 6.79
N VAL A 92 2.68 3.46 7.86
CA VAL A 92 3.47 3.27 9.09
C VAL A 92 2.87 2.18 9.99
N ALA A 93 1.57 1.88 9.84
CA ALA A 93 0.94 0.77 10.53
C ALA A 93 1.29 -0.60 9.92
N PHE A 94 1.66 -0.67 8.64
CA PHE A 94 1.95 -1.94 7.96
C PHE A 94 3.04 -2.78 8.65
N PRO A 95 4.22 -2.24 9.04
CA PRO A 95 5.23 -3.02 9.75
C PRO A 95 4.75 -3.50 11.12
N VAL A 96 3.95 -2.69 11.82
CA VAL A 96 3.42 -3.03 13.15
C VAL A 96 2.44 -4.19 13.05
N VAL A 97 1.51 -4.12 12.08
CA VAL A 97 0.55 -5.20 11.83
C VAL A 97 1.27 -6.46 11.37
N ALA A 98 2.30 -6.34 10.52
CA ALA A 98 3.10 -7.49 10.08
C ALA A 98 3.76 -8.22 11.26
N ILE A 99 4.36 -7.49 12.20
CA ILE A 99 4.98 -8.09 13.40
C ILE A 99 3.92 -8.74 14.30
N LEU A 100 2.77 -8.09 14.51
CA LEU A 100 1.69 -8.67 15.29
C LEU A 100 1.20 -9.99 14.69
N VAL A 101 1.02 -10.04 13.36
CA VAL A 101 0.60 -11.27 12.67
C VAL A 101 1.67 -12.36 12.78
N SER A 102 2.97 -12.04 12.59
CA SER A 102 4.05 -13.02 12.78
C SER A 102 4.17 -13.53 14.22
N VAL A 103 3.93 -12.71 15.24
CA VAL A 103 3.91 -13.17 16.63
C VAL A 103 2.71 -14.09 16.90
N LEU A 104 1.55 -13.81 16.31
CA LEU A 104 0.31 -14.57 16.55
C LEU A 104 0.23 -15.88 15.75
N PHE A 105 0.76 -15.92 14.54
CA PHE A 105 0.62 -17.07 13.63
C PHE A 105 1.89 -17.91 13.49
N GLU A 106 3.05 -17.36 13.84
CA GLU A 106 4.36 -17.96 13.54
C GLU A 106 5.16 -18.29 14.82
N ASP A 107 4.55 -18.17 16.01
CA ASP A 107 5.22 -18.30 17.33
C ASP A 107 6.54 -17.50 17.39
N TYR A 108 6.57 -16.34 16.72
CA TYR A 108 7.81 -15.58 16.56
C TYR A 108 8.28 -15.01 17.91
N HIS A 109 9.46 -15.46 18.36
CA HIS A 109 10.10 -14.90 19.54
C HIS A 109 10.53 -13.46 19.26
N LEU A 110 9.94 -12.51 19.99
CA LEU A 110 10.30 -11.09 19.95
C LEU A 110 11.79 -10.91 20.26
N THR A 111 12.59 -10.81 19.21
CA THR A 111 14.00 -10.48 19.34
C THR A 111 14.14 -9.01 19.77
N PRO A 112 15.19 -8.64 20.52
CA PRO A 112 15.44 -7.25 20.91
C PRO A 112 15.45 -6.30 19.71
N LEU A 113 15.90 -6.80 18.56
CA LEU A 113 15.94 -6.06 17.29
C LEU A 113 14.53 -5.73 16.77
N ALA A 114 13.57 -6.67 16.84
CA ALA A 114 12.18 -6.41 16.47
C ALA A 114 11.54 -5.35 17.38
N LEU A 115 11.88 -5.38 18.67
CA LEU A 115 11.42 -4.41 19.66
C LEU A 115 11.94 -2.99 19.36
N VAL A 116 13.22 -2.88 18.99
CA VAL A 116 13.82 -1.61 18.53
C VAL A 116 13.17 -1.14 17.22
N ALA A 117 12.91 -2.04 16.27
CA ALA A 117 12.23 -1.69 15.01
C ALA A 117 10.82 -1.15 15.26
N VAL A 118 10.03 -1.79 16.12
CA VAL A 118 8.70 -1.32 16.52
C VAL A 118 8.80 0.06 17.19
N ALA A 119 9.71 0.22 18.14
CA ALA A 119 9.91 1.50 18.82
C ALA A 119 10.30 2.62 17.85
N LEU A 120 11.16 2.33 16.87
CA LEU A 120 11.61 3.30 15.87
C LEU A 120 10.50 3.67 14.88
N VAL A 121 9.67 2.71 14.47
CA VAL A 121 8.49 2.95 13.62
C VAL A 121 7.46 3.79 14.37
N VAL A 122 7.17 3.48 15.64
CA VAL A 122 6.23 4.24 16.48
C VAL A 122 6.76 5.65 16.74
N ALA A 123 8.05 5.80 17.05
CA ALA A 123 8.68 7.10 17.26
C ALA A 123 8.72 7.93 15.96
N GLY A 124 9.00 7.30 14.81
CA GLY A 124 8.93 7.94 13.50
C GLY A 124 7.51 8.40 13.17
N ASN A 125 6.50 7.57 13.47
CA ASN A 125 5.09 7.94 13.33
C ASN A 125 4.75 9.16 14.20
N TRP A 126 5.14 9.14 15.48
CA TRP A 126 4.92 10.23 16.42
C TRP A 126 5.56 11.54 15.96
N LEU A 127 6.82 11.49 15.51
CA LEU A 127 7.54 12.67 15.01
C LEU A 127 6.89 13.25 13.76
N ALA A 128 6.47 12.39 12.83
CA ALA A 128 5.74 12.80 11.62
C ALA A 128 4.36 13.40 11.95
N LEU A 129 3.66 12.85 12.96
CA LEU A 129 2.38 13.35 13.48
C LEU A 129 2.53 14.68 14.24
N SER A 130 3.61 14.84 15.02
CA SER A 130 3.83 16.02 15.87
C SER A 130 4.15 17.30 15.08
N LYS A 131 4.59 17.20 13.82
CA LYS A 131 4.99 18.38 13.03
C LYS A 131 4.12 18.67 11.80
N SER A 132 2.81 18.44 11.87
CA SER A 132 1.87 19.02 10.91
C SER A 132 1.33 20.38 11.39
N LYS A 133 2.19 21.41 11.34
CA LYS A 133 1.78 22.83 11.31
C LYS A 133 2.58 23.60 10.26
N VAL A 134 2.32 23.32 8.98
CA VAL A 134 2.70 24.18 7.82
C VAL A 134 1.72 23.78 6.72
N GLN A 135 0.84 24.61 6.14
CA GLN A 135 0.73 26.07 6.03
C GLN A 135 -0.76 26.37 5.76
N LYS A 136 -1.39 27.28 6.51
CA LYS A 136 -2.58 27.98 5.98
C LYS A 136 -2.08 28.83 4.82
N SER A 137 -2.34 28.46 3.58
CA SER A 137 -2.32 29.44 2.49
C SER A 137 -3.62 30.24 2.56
N SER A 138 -3.65 31.17 3.52
CA SER A 138 -4.42 32.39 3.37
C SER A 138 -3.68 33.24 2.34
N CYS A 139 -4.20 33.32 1.13
CA CYS A 139 -4.15 34.60 0.42
C CYS A 139 -5.52 34.88 -0.15
N ARG A 140 -6.08 35.97 0.37
CA ARG A 140 -7.37 36.58 0.11
C ARG A 140 -7.13 37.66 -0.96
N ALA A 141 -7.93 37.67 -2.02
CA ALA A 141 -8.41 38.88 -2.71
C ALA A 141 -9.47 38.44 -3.73
#